data_AF-Q49987-F1
#
_entry.id   AF-Q49987-F1
#
_cell.length_a   1.000
_cell.length_b   1.000
_cell.length_c   1.000
_cell.angle_alpha   90.00
_cell.angle_beta   90.00
_cell.angle_gamma   90.00
#
_symmetry.space_group_name_H-M   'P 1'
#
loop_
_entity.id
_entity.type
_entity.pdbx_description
1 polymer ?
#
loop_
_entity_poly.entity_id
_entity_poly.type
_entity_poly.pdbx_seq_one_letter_code
_entity_poly.pdbx_strand_id
1 'polypeptide(L)'
;MIACRSAATTSHPDRISNLVVDYSRAVQVGPHVAASEVTSARPAGDMADQMGEVLRRIKSALKQMGSALTDGVHTRIHVTDILR
;
A
#
# COMPACT_ATOMS: atom_id res chain seq x y z
N MET A 1 -27.31 -22.55 4.54
CA MET A 1 -25.91 -22.76 4.08
C MET A 1 -25.52 -21.54 3.27
N ILE A 2 -24.99 -20.49 3.93
CA ILE A 2 -24.59 -19.25 3.26
C ILE A 2 -23.14 -19.42 2.83
N ALA A 3 -22.89 -19.48 1.52
CA ALA A 3 -21.54 -19.45 0.99
C ALA A 3 -20.95 -18.05 1.21
N CYS A 4 -20.25 -17.87 2.33
CA CYS A 4 -19.43 -16.69 2.58
C CYS A 4 -18.15 -16.81 1.74
N ARG A 5 -18.23 -16.53 0.44
CA ARG A 5 -17.07 -16.31 -0.43
C ARG A 5 -17.19 -14.92 -1.04
N SER A 6 -16.89 -13.89 -0.25
CA SER A 6 -16.39 -12.66 -0.84
C SER A 6 -14.93 -12.94 -1.17
N ALA A 7 -14.62 -13.29 -2.42
CA ALA A 7 -13.24 -13.50 -2.86
C ALA A 7 -12.49 -12.17 -2.74
N ALA A 8 -11.61 -12.05 -1.75
CA ALA A 8 -10.75 -10.89 -1.63
C ALA A 8 -9.66 -10.96 -2.71
N THR A 9 -9.55 -9.93 -3.55
CA THR A 9 -8.45 -9.82 -4.50
C THR A 9 -7.24 -9.26 -3.76
N THR A 10 -6.07 -9.87 -3.93
CA THR A 10 -4.83 -9.42 -3.29
C THR A 10 -3.75 -9.10 -4.31
N SER A 11 -3.01 -8.02 -4.07
CA SER A 11 -1.78 -7.73 -4.81
C SER A 11 -0.58 -8.20 -4.01
N HIS A 12 0.30 -8.98 -4.63
CA HIS A 12 1.58 -9.38 -4.03
C HIS A 12 2.70 -8.42 -4.43
N PRO A 13 3.71 -8.22 -3.58
CA PRO A 13 4.83 -7.36 -3.94
C PRO A 13 5.65 -7.95 -5.10
N ASP A 14 5.82 -7.18 -6.19
CA ASP A 14 6.61 -7.53 -7.40
C ASP A 14 8.10 -7.94 -7.17
N ARG A 15 8.58 -7.94 -5.93
CA ARG A 15 9.93 -8.40 -5.56
C ARG A 15 9.91 -9.06 -4.20
N ILE A 16 10.28 -10.34 -4.12
CA ILE A 16 10.59 -11.00 -2.86
C ILE A 16 12.06 -11.44 -2.91
N SER A 17 12.96 -10.61 -2.39
CA SER A 17 14.35 -11.00 -2.15
C SER A 17 14.62 -11.39 -0.70
N ASN A 18 13.73 -11.04 0.25
CA ASN A 18 13.82 -11.46 1.66
C ASN A 18 12.52 -11.09 2.41
N LEU A 19 11.53 -11.99 2.53
CA LEU A 19 10.34 -11.75 3.36
C LEU A 19 10.50 -12.49 4.70
N VAL A 20 10.54 -11.74 5.81
CA VAL A 20 10.45 -12.27 7.18
C VAL A 20 8.98 -12.44 7.63
N VAL A 21 8.02 -11.82 6.93
CA VAL A 21 6.61 -11.77 7.32
C VAL A 21 5.71 -11.91 6.10
N ASP A 22 4.69 -12.77 6.15
CA ASP A 22 3.72 -13.00 5.07
C ASP A 22 2.53 -12.03 5.17
N TYR A 23 2.43 -11.09 4.23
CA TYR A 23 1.32 -10.15 4.14
C TYR A 23 1.05 -9.73 2.68
N SER A 24 -0.21 -9.36 2.39
CA SER A 24 -0.62 -8.81 1.10
C SER A 24 -0.32 -7.31 1.01
N ARG A 25 0.12 -6.80 -0.14
CA ARG A 25 0.38 -5.36 -0.33
C ARG A 25 -0.91 -4.54 -0.35
N ALA A 26 -1.96 -5.08 -0.95
CA ALA A 26 -3.29 -4.50 -0.95
C ALA A 26 -4.33 -5.63 -0.98
N VAL A 27 -5.48 -5.38 -0.38
CA VAL A 27 -6.62 -6.28 -0.31
C VAL A 27 -7.87 -5.51 -0.68
N GLN A 28 -8.67 -6.04 -1.59
CA GLN A 28 -9.97 -5.48 -1.94
C GLN A 28 -11.10 -6.34 -1.37
N VAL A 29 -12.04 -5.70 -0.69
CA VAL A 29 -13.27 -6.33 -0.18
C VAL A 29 -14.46 -5.47 -0.60
N GLY A 30 -15.24 -5.97 -1.55
CA GLY A 30 -16.30 -5.18 -2.18
C GLY A 30 -15.72 -3.91 -2.85
N PRO A 31 -16.31 -2.72 -2.62
CA PRO A 31 -15.83 -1.48 -3.22
C PRO A 31 -14.61 -0.86 -2.49
N HIS A 32 -14.20 -1.43 -1.35
CA HIS A 32 -13.13 -0.85 -0.54
C HIS A 32 -11.79 -1.56 -0.81
N VAL A 33 -10.74 -0.75 -0.99
CA VAL A 33 -9.35 -1.22 -1.12
C VAL A 33 -8.58 -0.78 0.12
N ALA A 34 -8.02 -1.74 0.84
CA ALA A 34 -7.08 -1.48 1.93
C ALA A 34 -5.66 -1.77 1.45
N ALA A 35 -4.75 -0.82 1.65
CA ALA A 35 -3.33 -1.00 1.38
C ALA A 35 -2.58 -1.24 2.69
N SER A 36 -1.62 -2.16 2.67
CA SER A 36 -0.63 -2.29 3.74
C SER A 36 0.26 -1.06 3.76
N GLU A 37 0.88 -0.80 4.92
CA GLU A 37 1.78 0.35 5.07
C GLU A 37 2.95 0.27 4.09
N VAL A 38 3.36 1.43 3.59
CA VAL A 38 4.43 1.56 2.60
C VAL A 38 5.48 2.51 3.14
N THR A 39 6.70 2.02 3.25
CA THR A 39 7.88 2.84 3.52
C THR A 39 8.71 3.00 2.26
N SER A 40 9.52 4.06 2.22
CA SER A 40 10.52 4.24 1.17
C SER A 40 11.60 3.17 1.31
N ALA A 41 12.03 2.56 0.21
CA ALA A 41 13.24 1.72 0.20
C ALA A 41 14.51 2.55 -0.08
N ARG A 42 14.38 3.88 -0.25
CA ARG A 42 15.54 4.75 -0.32
C ARG A 42 16.23 4.81 1.05
N PRO A 43 17.55 4.99 1.08
CA PRO A 43 18.25 5.34 2.32
C PRO A 43 17.57 6.52 3.02
N ALA A 44 17.70 6.58 4.34
CA ALA A 44 17.28 7.75 5.12
C ALA A 44 17.95 9.02 4.54
N GLY A 45 17.17 10.07 4.34
CA GLY A 45 17.59 11.26 3.59
C GLY A 45 16.50 12.32 3.55
N ASP A 46 16.30 12.97 2.40
CA ASP A 46 15.25 13.98 2.22
C ASP A 46 13.86 13.35 2.37
N MET A 47 13.07 13.90 3.30
CA MET A 47 11.72 13.43 3.60
C MET A 47 10.77 13.59 2.40
N ALA A 48 10.93 14.64 1.60
CA ALA A 48 10.12 14.87 0.41
C ALA A 48 10.37 13.79 -0.65
N ASP A 49 11.62 13.39 -0.85
CA ASP A 49 11.99 12.31 -1.78
C ASP A 49 11.50 10.93 -1.30
N GLN A 50 11.50 10.71 0.01
CA GLN A 50 10.93 9.50 0.60
C GLN A 50 9.42 9.47 0.43
N MET A 51 8.74 10.58 0.72
CA MET A 51 7.29 10.70 0.57
C MET A 51 6.86 10.54 -0.89
N GLY A 52 7.62 11.12 -1.83
CA GLY A 52 7.39 10.95 -3.26
C GLY A 52 7.48 9.49 -3.73
N GLU A 53 8.46 8.73 -3.22
CA GLU A 53 8.56 7.29 -3.52
C GLU A 53 7.42 6.48 -2.90
N VAL A 54 7.03 6.81 -1.66
CA VAL A 54 5.89 6.16 -0.99
C VAL A 54 4.60 6.38 -1.77
N LEU A 55 4.31 7.61 -2.20
CA LEU A 55 3.13 7.92 -3.01
C LEU A 55 3.14 7.21 -4.37
N ARG A 56 4.31 7.09 -5.01
CA ARG A 56 4.46 6.33 -6.27
C ARG A 56 4.12 4.85 -6.08
N ARG A 57 4.57 4.25 -4.98
CA ARG A 57 4.28 2.84 -4.64
C ARG A 57 2.81 2.60 -4.34
N ILE A 58 2.18 3.48 -3.56
CA ILE A 58 0.74 3.44 -3.28
C ILE A 58 -0.05 3.53 -4.59
N LYS A 59 0.30 4.47 -5.47
CA LYS A 59 -0.34 4.60 -6.80
C LYS A 59 -0.20 3.32 -7.63
N SER A 60 0.95 2.64 -7.57
CA SER A 60 1.16 1.37 -8.25
C SER A 60 0.28 0.25 -7.67
N ALA A 61 0.19 0.14 -6.35
CA ALA A 61 -0.64 -0.86 -5.68
C ALA A 61 -2.13 -0.65 -5.98
N LEU A 62 -2.62 0.60 -5.91
CA LEU A 62 -4.01 0.91 -6.25
C LEU A 62 -4.33 0.56 -7.70
N LYS A 63 -3.42 0.88 -8.64
CA LYS A 63 -3.59 0.50 -10.05
C LYS A 63 -3.69 -1.01 -10.26
N GLN A 64 -2.91 -1.81 -9.51
CA GLN A 64 -3.00 -3.28 -9.57
C GLN A 64 -4.38 -3.78 -9.09
N MET A 65 -5.07 -3.00 -8.26
CA MET A 65 -6.44 -3.26 -7.80
C MET A 65 -7.52 -2.58 -8.66
N GLY A 66 -7.16 -1.97 -9.80
CA GLY A 66 -8.10 -1.26 -10.66
C GLY A 66 -8.62 0.07 -10.08
N SER A 67 -7.94 0.64 -9.09
CA SER A 67 -8.31 1.89 -8.40
C SER A 67 -7.26 2.98 -8.59
N ALA A 68 -7.62 4.22 -8.24
CA ALA A 68 -6.81 5.41 -8.33
C ALA A 68 -6.87 6.26 -7.05
N LEU A 69 -5.89 7.17 -6.89
CA LEU A 69 -5.88 8.13 -5.76
C LEU A 69 -7.08 9.08 -5.76
N THR A 70 -7.79 9.19 -6.89
CA THR A 70 -8.98 10.03 -7.05
C THR A 70 -10.26 9.40 -6.49
N ASP A 71 -10.23 8.12 -6.11
CA ASP A 71 -11.44 7.36 -5.73
C ASP A 71 -11.87 7.59 -4.27
N GLY A 72 -11.27 8.58 -3.60
CA GLY A 72 -11.44 8.85 -2.18
C GLY A 72 -10.49 8.00 -1.34
N VAL A 73 -9.46 8.64 -0.77
CA VAL A 73 -8.41 7.95 0.00
C VAL A 73 -8.37 8.50 1.41
N HIS A 74 -8.50 7.60 2.38
CA HIS A 74 -8.14 7.90 3.76
C HIS A 74 -6.68 7.50 3.99
N THR A 75 -5.82 8.49 4.24
CA THR A 75 -4.38 8.27 4.42
C THR A 75 -3.99 8.43 5.89
N ARG A 76 -3.27 7.45 6.43
CA ARG A 76 -2.52 7.59 7.68
C ARG A 76 -1.04 7.71 7.36
N ILE A 77 -0.39 8.74 7.90
CA ILE A 77 1.03 9.02 7.66
C ILE A 77 1.78 8.88 8.98
N HIS A 78 2.82 8.05 8.98
CA HIS A 78 3.74 7.88 10.09
C HIS A 78 5.08 8.52 9.71
N VAL A 79 5.49 9.55 10.47
CA VAL A 79 6.80 10.20 10.33
C VAL A 79 7.64 9.89 11.56
N THR A 80 8.94 9.70 11.35
CA THR A 80 9.88 9.43 12.46
C THR A 80 10.23 10.69 13.24
N ASP A 81 10.18 11.85 12.60
CA ASP A 81 10.40 13.17 13.19
C ASP A 81 9.51 14.17 12.45
N ILE A 82 8.59 14.83 13.15
CA ILE A 82 7.64 15.78 12.55
C ILE A 82 8.19 17.20 12.48
N LEU A 83 9.32 17.46 13.14
CA LEU A 83 9.93 18.79 13.23
C LEU A 83 11.04 19.00 12.19
N ARG A 84 11.38 17.95 11.43
CA ARG A 84 12.48 17.93 10.47
C ARG A 84 11.99 17.98 9.03
#